data_AF-A0A352A515-F1
#
_entry.id   AF-A0A352A515-F1
#
_cell.length_a   1.000
_cell.length_b   1.000
_cell.length_c   1.000
_cell.angle_alpha   90.00
_cell.angle_beta   90.00
_cell.angle_gamma   90.00
#
_symmetry.space_group_name_H-M   'P 1'
#
loop_
_entity.id
_entity.type
_entity.pdbx_description
1 polymer ?
#
loop_
_entity_poly.entity_id
_entity_poly.type
_entity_poly.pdbx_seq_one_letter_code
_entity_poly.pdbx_strand_id
1 'polypeptide(L)'
;MSMIKKFLLLFFITLTLFLNACVKITQNEDFLKNTIEKSDESSLTEFQKLMLEDYEYMWEILRENYPLWGVIRRRGIDADKVYEFYRKQINTIENEIDFFNILNNTINSFYKIGHLNLLDYKFYK
;
A
#
# COMPACT_ATOMS: atom_id res chain seq x y z
N MET A 1 24.18 -4.60 48.11
CA MET A 1 23.94 -4.71 46.65
C MET A 1 24.36 -3.40 45.99
N SER A 2 25.40 -3.42 45.15
CA SER A 2 26.07 -2.22 44.59
C SER A 2 25.09 -1.29 43.87
N MET A 3 25.21 0.03 44.07
CA MET A 3 24.38 1.09 43.46
C MET A 3 24.20 0.91 41.94
N ILE A 4 25.23 0.41 41.27
CA ILE A 4 25.25 0.12 39.83
C ILE A 4 24.24 -0.98 39.44
N LYS A 5 24.05 -2.00 40.29
CA LYS A 5 23.08 -3.08 40.05
C LYS A 5 21.64 -2.57 40.17
N LYS A 6 21.37 -1.61 41.06
CA LYS A 6 20.04 -0.98 41.21
C LYS A 6 19.72 -0.06 40.03
N PHE A 7 20.72 0.66 39.52
CA PHE A 7 20.58 1.53 38.35
C PHE A 7 20.30 0.73 37.05
N LEU A 8 21.04 -0.37 36.84
CA LEU A 8 20.80 -1.28 35.70
C LEU A 8 19.42 -1.92 35.73
N LEU A 9 18.93 -2.30 36.92
CA LEU A 9 17.61 -2.92 37.07
C LEU A 9 16.47 -1.91 36.77
N LEU A 10 16.62 -0.66 37.21
CA LEU A 10 15.65 0.40 36.91
C LEU A 10 15.58 0.70 35.41
N PHE A 11 16.73 0.74 34.74
CA PHE A 11 16.80 0.99 33.29
C PHE A 11 16.10 -0.11 32.47
N PHE A 12 16.27 -1.38 32.85
CA PHE A 12 15.59 -2.50 32.21
C PHE A 12 14.06 -2.47 32.40
N ILE A 13 13.59 -2.06 33.59
CA ILE A 13 12.14 -1.93 33.87
C ILE A 13 11.53 -0.80 33.05
N THR A 14 12.20 0.36 32.93
CA THR A 14 11.69 1.45 32.09
C THR A 14 11.71 1.10 30.61
N LEU A 15 12.74 0.39 30.13
CA LEU A 15 12.86 0.01 28.72
C LEU A 15 11.74 -0.96 28.30
N THR A 16 11.38 -1.91 29.17
CA THR A 16 10.28 -2.86 28.92
C THR A 16 8.90 -2.20 28.94
N LEU A 17 8.69 -1.17 29.76
CA LEU A 17 7.44 -0.40 29.77
C LEU A 17 7.27 0.44 28.49
N PHE A 18 8.35 1.05 27.99
CA PHE A 18 8.33 1.82 26.74
C PHE A 18 8.05 0.96 25.50
N LEU A 19 8.64 -0.25 25.43
CA LEU A 19 8.39 -1.17 24.32
C LEU A 19 6.94 -1.66 24.27
N ASN A 20 6.33 -1.97 25.42
CA ASN A 20 4.94 -2.43 25.49
C ASN A 20 3.92 -1.35 25.11
N ALA A 21 4.19 -0.08 25.44
CA ALA A 21 3.33 1.04 25.04
C ALA A 21 3.34 1.26 23.52
N CYS A 22 4.51 1.12 22.89
CA CYS A 22 4.67 1.31 21.45
C CYS A 22 3.91 0.23 20.65
N VAL A 23 4.01 -1.04 21.06
CA VAL A 23 3.32 -2.17 20.40
C VAL A 23 1.80 -2.01 20.45
N LYS A 24 1.25 -1.56 21.58
CA LYS A 24 -0.20 -1.40 21.76
C LYS A 24 -0.80 -0.29 20.88
N ILE A 25 -0.03 0.76 20.63
CA ILE A 25 -0.44 1.87 19.74
C ILE A 25 -0.50 1.38 18.29
N THR A 26 0.54 0.70 17.80
CA THR A 26 0.58 0.16 16.43
C THR A 26 -0.54 -0.84 16.17
N GLN A 27 -0.81 -1.76 17.10
CA GLN A 27 -1.92 -2.72 16.94
C GLN A 27 -3.30 -2.04 16.83
N ASN A 28 -3.50 -0.93 17.51
CA ASN A 28 -4.77 -0.22 17.51
C ASN A 28 -4.98 0.56 16.20
N GLU A 29 -3.91 1.12 15.64
CA GLU A 29 -3.92 1.74 14.31
C GLU A 29 -4.19 0.72 13.21
N ASP A 30 -3.54 -0.45 13.25
CA ASP A 30 -3.75 -1.52 12.28
C ASP A 30 -5.17 -2.09 12.34
N PHE A 31 -5.74 -2.24 13.54
CA PHE A 31 -7.13 -2.70 13.71
C PHE A 31 -8.14 -1.68 13.16
N LEU A 32 -7.91 -0.39 13.43
CA LEU A 32 -8.77 0.68 12.91
C LEU A 32 -8.69 0.76 11.38
N LYS A 33 -7.48 0.65 10.83
CA LYS A 33 -7.25 0.65 9.37
C LYS A 33 -7.98 -0.52 8.70
N ASN A 34 -7.85 -1.73 9.23
CA ASN A 34 -8.55 -2.91 8.73
C ASN A 34 -10.08 -2.80 8.83
N THR A 35 -10.59 -2.20 9.91
CA THR A 35 -12.04 -2.00 10.09
C THR A 35 -12.58 -1.00 9.07
N ILE A 36 -11.84 0.08 8.83
CA ILE A 36 -12.21 1.12 7.85
C ILE A 36 -12.13 0.56 6.43
N GLU A 37 -11.03 -0.10 6.05
CA GLU A 37 -10.87 -0.70 4.72
C GLU A 37 -11.98 -1.72 4.42
N LYS A 38 -12.32 -2.56 5.39
CA LYS A 38 -13.41 -3.55 5.24
C LYS A 38 -14.79 -2.91 5.14
N SER A 39 -15.01 -1.76 5.80
CA SER A 39 -16.26 -1.02 5.69
C SER A 39 -16.40 -0.27 4.36
N ASP A 40 -15.29 0.27 3.84
CA ASP A 40 -15.25 0.93 2.52
C ASP A 40 -15.58 -0.07 1.42
N GLU A 41 -14.97 -1.26 1.46
CA GLU A 41 -15.17 -2.31 0.46
C GLU A 41 -16.59 -2.91 0.49
N SER A 42 -17.22 -2.96 1.66
CA SER A 42 -18.62 -3.37 1.82
C SER A 42 -19.60 -2.43 1.10
N SER A 43 -19.22 -1.18 0.85
CA SER A 43 -20.09 -0.16 0.22
C SER A 43 -19.99 -0.14 -1.30
N LEU A 44 -19.06 -0.89 -1.88
CA LEU A 44 -18.78 -0.90 -3.30
C LEU A 44 -19.87 -1.57 -4.13
N THR A 45 -20.10 -1.02 -5.31
CA THR A 45 -20.88 -1.68 -6.36
C THR A 45 -20.15 -2.93 -6.87
N GLU A 46 -20.88 -3.86 -7.48
CA GLU A 46 -20.27 -5.07 -8.05
C GLU A 46 -19.21 -4.75 -9.11
N PHE A 47 -19.46 -3.73 -9.94
CA PHE A 47 -18.49 -3.23 -10.90
C PHE A 47 -17.19 -2.78 -10.21
N GLN A 48 -17.29 -1.96 -9.17
CA GLN A 48 -16.11 -1.46 -8.45
C GLN A 48 -15.33 -2.58 -7.75
N LYS A 49 -16.00 -3.62 -7.25
CA LYS A 49 -15.33 -4.80 -6.67
C LYS A 49 -14.51 -5.55 -7.71
N LEU A 50 -15.08 -5.81 -8.88
CA LEU A 50 -14.35 -6.45 -9.99
C LEU A 50 -13.15 -5.62 -10.43
N MET A 51 -13.31 -4.30 -10.56
CA MET A 51 -12.20 -3.41 -10.92
C MET A 51 -11.12 -3.34 -9.82
N LEU A 52 -11.52 -3.44 -8.54
CA LEU A 52 -10.59 -3.54 -7.42
C LEU A 52 -9.79 -4.84 -7.47
N GLU A 53 -10.45 -5.97 -7.72
CA GLU A 53 -9.80 -7.27 -7.89
C GLU A 53 -8.78 -7.24 -9.05
N ASP A 54 -9.17 -6.73 -10.22
CA ASP A 54 -8.28 -6.59 -11.38
C ASP A 54 -7.07 -5.69 -11.08
N TYR A 55 -7.28 -4.60 -10.34
CA TYR A 55 -6.21 -3.70 -9.93
C TYR A 55 -5.24 -4.37 -8.96
N GLU A 56 -5.76 -5.09 -7.96
CA GLU A 56 -4.95 -5.83 -6.99
C GLU A 56 -4.15 -6.94 -7.66
N TYR A 57 -4.76 -7.66 -8.61
CA TYR A 57 -4.09 -8.66 -9.42
C TYR A 57 -2.95 -8.07 -10.26
N MET A 58 -3.19 -6.96 -10.98
CA MET A 58 -2.12 -6.25 -11.71
C MET A 58 -0.98 -5.87 -10.76
N TRP A 59 -1.30 -5.32 -9.59
CA TRP A 59 -0.31 -4.90 -8.62
C TRP A 59 0.53 -6.06 -8.10
N GLU A 60 -0.08 -7.21 -7.83
CA GLU A 60 0.61 -8.45 -7.46
C GLU A 60 1.60 -8.88 -8.54
N ILE A 61 1.16 -8.93 -9.80
CA ILE A 61 2.04 -9.26 -10.94
C ILE A 61 3.24 -8.31 -11.01
N LEU A 62 3.05 -7.00 -10.82
CA LEU A 62 4.15 -6.04 -10.79
C LEU A 62 5.09 -6.32 -9.60
N ARG A 63 4.57 -6.55 -8.39
CA ARG A 63 5.40 -6.82 -7.22
C ARG A 63 6.30 -8.02 -7.43
N GLU A 64 5.76 -9.09 -7.99
CA GLU A 64 6.48 -10.34 -8.21
C GLU A 64 7.46 -10.28 -9.38
N ASN A 65 7.11 -9.59 -10.45
CA ASN A 65 7.80 -9.73 -11.73
C ASN A 65 8.56 -8.48 -12.20
N TYR A 66 8.24 -7.28 -11.70
CA TYR A 66 8.89 -6.05 -12.16
C TYR A 66 10.27 -5.85 -11.50
N PRO A 67 11.39 -5.95 -12.25
CA PRO A 67 12.71 -6.07 -11.64
C PRO A 67 13.30 -4.73 -11.16
N LEU A 68 12.66 -3.60 -11.48
CA LEU A 68 13.23 -2.27 -11.30
C LEU A 68 12.69 -1.51 -10.09
N TRP A 69 12.05 -2.17 -9.12
CA TRP A 69 11.62 -1.54 -7.86
C TRP A 69 12.74 -0.80 -7.14
N GLY A 70 13.98 -1.31 -7.20
CA GLY A 70 15.14 -0.62 -6.65
C GLY A 70 15.44 0.73 -7.32
N VAL A 71 15.19 0.85 -8.63
CA VAL A 71 15.33 2.10 -9.37
C VAL A 71 14.21 3.08 -9.00
N ILE A 72 12.96 2.58 -8.89
CA ILE A 72 11.80 3.36 -8.45
C ILE A 72 12.10 4.04 -7.11
N ARG A 73 12.55 3.26 -6.11
CA ARG A 73 12.89 3.79 -4.78
C ARG A 73 14.02 4.82 -4.81
N ARG A 74 15.08 4.60 -5.59
CA ARG A 74 16.20 5.57 -5.70
C ARG A 74 15.80 6.89 -6.35
N ARG A 75 14.69 6.91 -7.10
CA ARG A 75 14.10 8.14 -7.65
C ARG A 75 13.14 8.83 -6.68
N GLY A 76 13.03 8.34 -5.45
CA GLY A 76 12.17 8.93 -4.42
C GLY A 76 10.68 8.60 -4.58
N ILE A 77 10.35 7.61 -5.40
CA ILE A 77 8.97 7.18 -5.61
C ILE A 77 8.63 6.11 -4.58
N ASP A 78 7.56 6.35 -3.83
CA ASP A 78 7.01 5.42 -2.86
C ASP A 78 5.91 4.59 -3.53
N ALA A 79 6.25 3.35 -3.91
CA ALA A 79 5.35 2.47 -4.65
C ALA A 79 4.10 2.10 -3.84
N ASP A 80 4.23 1.92 -2.52
CA ASP A 80 3.10 1.57 -1.65
C ASP A 80 2.11 2.74 -1.56
N LYS A 81 2.61 3.98 -1.50
CA LYS A 81 1.74 5.17 -1.60
C LYS A 81 1.04 5.29 -2.94
N VAL A 82 1.73 4.98 -4.05
CA VAL A 82 1.11 4.97 -5.39
C VAL A 82 -0.01 3.94 -5.43
N TYR A 83 0.23 2.72 -4.94
CA TYR A 83 -0.78 1.67 -4.87
C TYR A 83 -2.02 2.11 -4.11
N GLU A 84 -1.85 2.56 -2.86
CA GLU A 84 -2.93 2.97 -1.98
C GLU A 84 -3.74 4.13 -2.55
N PHE A 85 -3.06 5.10 -3.17
CA PHE A 85 -3.70 6.28 -3.75
C PHE A 85 -4.66 5.91 -4.87
N TYR A 86 -4.24 5.06 -5.81
CA TYR A 86 -5.08 4.67 -6.95
C TYR A 86 -6.09 3.59 -6.58
N ARG A 87 -5.75 2.66 -5.67
CA ARG A 87 -6.69 1.67 -5.12
C ARG A 87 -7.94 2.34 -4.57
N LYS A 88 -7.77 3.39 -3.75
CA LYS A 88 -8.89 4.13 -3.15
C LYS A 88 -9.77 4.85 -4.16
N GLN A 89 -9.22 5.27 -5.30
CA GLN A 89 -9.99 5.95 -6.34
C GLN A 89 -10.95 5.02 -7.07
N ILE A 90 -10.76 3.70 -7.01
CA ILE A 90 -11.69 2.71 -7.57
C ILE A 90 -13.07 2.82 -6.91
N ASN A 91 -13.16 3.31 -5.68
CA ASN A 91 -14.45 3.52 -5.02
C ASN A 91 -15.29 4.63 -5.68
N THR A 92 -14.70 5.40 -6.59
CA THR A 92 -15.32 6.58 -7.22
C THR A 92 -15.50 6.46 -8.73
N ILE A 93 -15.06 5.35 -9.34
CA ILE A 93 -15.20 5.16 -10.79
C ILE A 93 -16.62 4.73 -11.16
N GLU A 94 -17.07 5.12 -12.36
CA GLU A 94 -18.42 4.83 -12.85
C GLU A 94 -18.42 3.92 -14.09
N ASN A 95 -17.28 3.81 -14.79
CA ASN A 95 -17.19 3.07 -16.04
C ASN A 95 -15.76 2.56 -16.32
N GLU A 96 -15.62 1.74 -17.36
CA GLU A 96 -14.34 1.12 -17.75
C GLU A 96 -13.28 2.12 -18.20
N ILE A 97 -13.68 3.29 -18.73
CA ILE A 97 -12.73 4.33 -19.15
C ILE A 97 -12.05 4.94 -17.92
N ASP A 98 -12.82 5.18 -16.85
CA ASP A 98 -12.27 5.63 -15.56
C ASP A 98 -11.30 4.60 -15.00
N PHE A 99 -11.63 3.31 -15.08
CA PHE A 99 -10.74 2.24 -14.65
C PHE A 99 -9.44 2.20 -15.47
N PHE A 100 -9.53 2.26 -16.79
CA PHE A 100 -8.36 2.35 -17.66
C PHE A 100 -7.47 3.54 -17.30
N ASN A 101 -8.07 4.69 -16.99
CA ASN A 101 -7.33 5.87 -16.55
C ASN A 101 -6.60 5.62 -15.22
N ILE A 102 -7.22 4.92 -14.26
CA ILE A 102 -6.56 4.51 -13.01
C ILE A 102 -5.34 3.64 -13.28
N LEU A 103 -5.48 2.59 -14.11
CA LEU A 103 -4.36 1.71 -14.47
C LEU A 103 -3.22 2.49 -15.13
N ASN A 104 -3.55 3.31 -16.13
CA ASN A 104 -2.56 4.08 -16.87
C ASN A 104 -1.84 5.10 -15.96
N ASN A 105 -2.56 5.79 -15.08
CA ASN A 105 -1.98 6.76 -14.16
C ASN A 105 -1.10 6.10 -13.08
N THR A 106 -1.50 4.91 -12.61
CA THR A 106 -0.68 4.08 -11.71
C THR A 106 0.67 3.76 -12.35
N ILE A 107 0.66 3.22 -13.58
CA ILE A 107 1.88 2.89 -14.31
C ILE A 107 2.73 4.13 -14.62
N ASN A 108 2.10 5.24 -15.02
CA ASN A 108 2.80 6.48 -15.34
C ASN A 108 3.44 7.15 -14.11
N SER A 109 2.98 6.84 -12.90
CA SER A 109 3.62 7.30 -11.65
C SER A 109 5.04 6.72 -11.48
N PHE A 110 5.38 5.68 -12.23
CA PHE A 110 6.73 5.12 -12.32
C PHE A 110 7.57 5.69 -13.45
N TYR A 111 7.15 6.79 -14.09
CA TYR A 111 7.88 7.50 -15.16
C TYR A 111 8.39 6.57 -16.27
N LYS A 112 7.61 5.52 -16.61
CA LYS A 112 7.92 4.54 -17.68
C LYS A 112 9.29 3.85 -17.52
N ILE A 113 9.76 3.72 -16.28
CA ILE A 113 11.04 3.09 -15.98
C ILE A 113 11.01 1.64 -16.48
N GLY A 114 12.06 1.21 -17.19
CA GLY A 114 12.13 -0.15 -17.74
C GLY A 114 11.06 -0.48 -18.78
N HIS A 115 10.56 0.51 -19.51
CA HIS A 115 9.50 0.32 -20.50
C HIS A 115 8.19 -0.22 -19.91
N LEU A 116 7.96 -0.01 -18.61
CA LEU A 116 6.68 -0.32 -17.98
C LEU A 116 5.59 0.58 -18.57
N ASN A 117 4.68 -0.02 -19.34
CA ASN A 117 3.57 0.67 -20.01
C ASN A 117 2.32 -0.23 -19.98
N LEU A 118 1.15 0.40 -19.87
CA LEU A 118 -0.12 -0.27 -20.12
C LEU A 118 -0.34 -0.39 -21.63
N LEU A 119 -0.82 -1.55 -22.08
CA LEU A 119 -1.14 -1.78 -23.48
C LEU A 119 -2.61 -1.39 -23.74
N ASP A 120 -2.81 -0.38 -24.58
CA ASP A 120 -4.13 0.14 -24.95
C ASP A 120 -4.87 -0.83 -25.90
N TYR A 121 -6.21 -0.88 -25.83
CA TYR A 121 -7.05 -1.65 -26.75
C TYR A 121 -6.77 -1.34 -28.22
N LYS A 122 -6.27 -0.12 -28.53
CA LYS A 122 -5.90 0.31 -29.88
C LYS A 122 -4.84 -0.58 -30.54
N PHE A 123 -4.08 -1.36 -29.77
CA PHE A 123 -3.05 -2.26 -30.28
C PHE A 123 -3.57 -3.64 -30.73
N TYR A 124 -4.86 -3.96 -30.49
CA TYR A 124 -5.47 -5.24 -30.86
C TYR A 124 -6.36 -5.17 -32.12
N LYS A 125 -6.13 -4.17 -32.98
CA LYS A 125 -6.86 -4.01 -34.25
C LYS A 125 -6.50 -5.07 -35.29
#